data_AF-A0A7S4PGZ8-F1
#
_entry.id   AF-A0A7S4PGZ8-F1
#
_cell.length_a   1.000
_cell.length_b   1.000
_cell.length_c   1.000
_cell.angle_alpha   90.00
_cell.angle_beta   90.00
_cell.angle_gamma   90.00
#
_symmetry.space_group_name_H-M   'P 1'
#
loop_
_entity.id
_entity.type
_entity.pdbx_description
1 polymer ?
#
loop_
_entity_poly.entity_id
_entity_poly.type
_entity_poly.pdbx_seq_one_letter_code
_entity_poly.pdbx_strand_id
1 'polypeptide(L)'
;ECLPSTSALVVAVTNSARSSCGRGRVFLRMVLNQQSLSDCMSALIWNGALVAKYYKPFALVRKEDDVSILLLLLENLSNVQFKMRTRDPALDEPEYWTTLNVLPSGRKAVAQASRAGGEPSEGGFFS
;
A
#
# COMPACT_ATOMS: atom_id res chain seq x y z
N GLU A 1 -26.19 -6.64 -0.15
CA GLU A 1 -24.80 -6.33 -0.57
C GLU A 1 -24.00 -5.92 0.66
N CYS A 2 -22.75 -6.37 0.77
CA CYS A 2 -21.95 -6.14 1.99
C CYS A 2 -21.23 -4.79 2.03
N LEU A 3 -21.07 -4.09 0.89
CA LEU A 3 -20.75 -2.66 0.78
C LEU A 3 -21.05 -2.22 -0.67
N PRO A 4 -21.69 -1.06 -0.91
CA PRO A 4 -21.84 -0.54 -2.27
C PRO A 4 -20.47 -0.20 -2.88
N SER A 5 -20.30 -0.43 -4.19
CA SER A 5 -19.07 -0.11 -4.96
C SER A 5 -17.83 -0.99 -4.71
N THR A 6 -17.92 -2.04 -3.90
CA THR A 6 -16.77 -2.96 -3.65
C THR A 6 -16.35 -3.79 -4.88
N SER A 7 -17.26 -4.02 -5.83
CA SER A 7 -16.96 -4.79 -7.05
C SER A 7 -15.87 -4.13 -7.91
N ALA A 8 -15.94 -2.81 -8.07
CA ALA A 8 -14.92 -2.04 -8.79
C ALA A 8 -13.56 -2.10 -8.08
N LEU A 9 -13.54 -2.06 -6.75
CA LEU A 9 -12.33 -2.22 -5.95
C LEU A 9 -11.70 -3.61 -6.14
N VAL A 10 -12.51 -4.67 -6.08
CA VAL A 10 -12.02 -6.05 -6.29
C VAL A 10 -11.44 -6.23 -7.69
N VAL A 11 -12.09 -5.71 -8.73
CA VAL A 11 -11.57 -5.75 -10.10
C VAL A 11 -10.25 -4.98 -10.21
N ALA A 12 -10.19 -3.77 -9.64
CA ALA A 12 -8.98 -2.95 -9.66
C ALA A 12 -7.80 -3.64 -8.97
N VAL A 13 -8.03 -4.27 -7.81
CA VAL A 13 -7.01 -5.04 -7.08
C VAL A 13 -6.54 -6.24 -7.89
N THR A 14 -7.47 -6.99 -8.47
CA THR A 14 -7.17 -8.20 -9.25
C THR A 14 -6.31 -7.88 -10.47
N ASN A 15 -6.52 -6.72 -11.09
CA ASN A 15 -5.76 -6.27 -12.25
C ASN A 15 -4.41 -5.62 -11.89
N SER A 16 -4.18 -5.27 -10.63
CA SER A 16 -3.01 -4.49 -10.20
C SER A 16 -1.86 -5.35 -9.67
N ALA A 17 -2.11 -6.62 -9.32
CA ALA A 17 -1.10 -7.54 -8.79
C ALA A 17 -1.38 -9.00 -9.19
N ARG A 18 -0.30 -9.79 -9.33
CA ARG A 18 -0.38 -11.18 -9.79
C ARG A 18 -0.60 -12.14 -8.64
N SER A 19 0.12 -11.96 -7.54
CA SER A 19 0.06 -12.83 -6.36
C SER A 19 -1.09 -12.47 -5.43
N SER A 20 -1.54 -13.43 -4.62
CA SER A 20 -2.53 -13.17 -3.56
C SER A 20 -2.01 -12.16 -2.53
N CYS A 21 -0.72 -12.25 -2.17
CA CYS A 21 -0.05 -11.33 -1.26
C CYS A 21 -0.01 -9.90 -1.82
N GLY A 22 0.37 -9.75 -3.09
CA GLY A 22 0.39 -8.45 -3.77
C GLY A 22 -1.00 -7.86 -3.88
N ARG A 23 -2.02 -8.66 -4.24
CA ARG A 23 -3.43 -8.22 -4.24
C ARG A 23 -3.87 -7.74 -2.86
N GLY A 24 -3.52 -8.45 -1.79
CA GLY A 24 -3.81 -8.02 -0.41
C GLY A 24 -3.16 -6.68 -0.06
N ARG A 25 -1.90 -6.46 -0.46
CA ARG A 25 -1.19 -5.20 -0.22
C ARG A 25 -1.76 -4.04 -1.06
N VAL A 26 -2.09 -4.28 -2.33
CA VAL A 26 -2.76 -3.27 -3.17
C VAL A 26 -4.13 -2.92 -2.59
N PHE A 27 -4.91 -3.92 -2.17
CA PHE A 27 -6.20 -3.71 -1.52
C PHE A 27 -6.05 -2.77 -0.31
N LEU A 28 -5.12 -3.06 0.59
CA LEU A 28 -4.83 -2.21 1.76
C LEU A 28 -4.48 -0.77 1.36
N ARG A 29 -3.60 -0.58 0.37
CA ARG A 29 -3.25 0.76 -0.12
C ARG A 29 -4.45 1.52 -0.68
N MET A 30 -5.30 0.82 -1.44
CA MET A 30 -6.48 1.42 -2.05
C MET A 30 -7.49 1.88 -0.99
N VAL A 31 -7.84 1.02 -0.03
CA VAL A 31 -8.82 1.37 1.01
C VAL A 31 -8.29 2.44 1.97
N LEU A 32 -6.97 2.46 2.24
CA LEU A 32 -6.35 3.54 3.02
C LEU A 32 -6.36 4.88 2.27
N ASN A 33 -6.07 4.88 0.96
CA ASN A 33 -6.19 6.10 0.14
C ASN A 33 -7.64 6.61 0.07
N GLN A 34 -8.62 5.73 0.20
CA GLN A 34 -10.06 6.05 0.22
C GLN A 34 -10.60 6.33 1.63
N GLN A 35 -9.76 6.21 2.67
CA GLN A 35 -10.14 6.38 4.08
C GLN A 35 -11.28 5.44 4.54
N SER A 36 -11.45 4.29 3.88
CA SER A 36 -12.55 3.34 4.07
C SER A 36 -12.09 1.99 4.63
N LEU A 37 -10.89 1.94 5.22
CA LEU A 37 -10.32 0.69 5.74
C LEU A 37 -11.17 0.10 6.88
N SER A 38 -11.64 0.92 7.82
CA SER A 38 -12.47 0.47 8.95
C SER A 38 -13.77 -0.19 8.44
N ASP A 39 -14.48 0.50 7.54
CA ASP A 39 -15.72 0.00 6.92
C ASP A 39 -15.50 -1.33 6.18
N CYS A 40 -14.45 -1.41 5.38
CA CYS A 40 -14.12 -2.62 4.63
C CYS A 40 -13.81 -3.80 5.57
N MET A 41 -13.05 -3.55 6.65
CA MET A 41 -12.72 -4.59 7.63
C MET A 41 -13.95 -5.02 8.42
N SER A 42 -14.79 -4.07 8.84
CA SER A 42 -16.06 -4.35 9.53
C SER A 42 -16.96 -5.26 8.70
N ALA A 43 -17.14 -4.94 7.41
CA ALA A 43 -17.94 -5.76 6.50
C ALA A 43 -17.38 -7.16 6.26
N LEU A 44 -16.04 -7.31 6.20
CA LEU A 44 -15.39 -8.61 6.08
C LEU A 44 -15.58 -9.47 7.34
N ILE A 45 -15.51 -8.85 8.52
CA ILE A 45 -15.58 -9.54 9.80
C ILE A 45 -17.02 -9.89 10.19
N TRP A 46 -18.01 -9.09 9.76
CA TRP A 46 -19.44 -9.34 10.02
C TRP A 46 -19.82 -10.79 9.70
N ASN A 47 -19.38 -11.33 8.56
CA ASN A 47 -19.70 -12.70 8.18
C ASN A 47 -18.85 -13.73 8.93
N GLY A 48 -19.22 -14.00 10.19
CA GLY A 48 -18.51 -14.96 11.05
C GLY A 48 -18.38 -16.37 10.46
N ALA A 49 -19.36 -16.82 9.67
CA ALA A 49 -19.29 -18.12 8.99
C ALA A 49 -18.19 -18.15 7.91
N LEU A 50 -17.99 -17.04 7.18
CA LEU A 50 -16.91 -16.91 6.22
C LEU A 50 -15.56 -16.77 6.93
N VAL A 51 -15.48 -15.93 7.96
CA VAL A 51 -14.26 -15.75 8.78
C VAL A 51 -13.80 -17.09 9.37
N ALA A 52 -14.72 -17.91 9.88
CA ALA A 52 -14.40 -19.22 10.43
C ALA A 52 -13.77 -20.22 9.43
N LYS A 53 -13.97 -20.02 8.11
CA LYS A 53 -13.32 -20.84 7.07
C LYS A 53 -11.84 -20.51 6.87
N TYR A 54 -11.45 -19.27 7.13
CA TYR A 54 -10.09 -18.78 6.90
C TYR A 54 -9.27 -18.62 8.18
N TYR A 55 -9.93 -18.48 9.33
CA TYR A 55 -9.28 -18.15 10.60
C TYR A 55 -9.55 -19.20 11.70
N LYS A 56 -8.47 -19.57 12.40
CA LYS A 56 -8.52 -20.45 13.57
C LYS A 56 -9.35 -19.82 14.70
N PRO A 57 -9.99 -20.59 15.60
CA PRO A 57 -10.88 -20.07 16.64
C PRO A 57 -10.27 -19.00 17.56
N PHE A 58 -8.95 -19.06 17.77
CA PHE A 58 -8.21 -18.12 18.61
C PHE A 58 -7.69 -16.89 17.85
N ALA A 59 -7.97 -16.77 16.55
CA ALA A 59 -7.59 -15.61 15.76
C ALA A 59 -8.29 -14.35 16.26
N LEU A 60 -7.59 -13.22 16.19
CA LEU A 60 -8.07 -11.91 16.64
C LEU A 60 -9.44 -11.58 16.02
N VAL A 61 -9.61 -11.77 14.72
CA VAL A 61 -10.86 -11.46 13.98
C VAL A 61 -12.06 -12.35 14.35
N ARG A 62 -11.88 -13.34 15.22
CA ARG A 62 -12.96 -14.22 15.72
C ARG A 62 -13.38 -13.91 17.16
N LYS A 63 -12.69 -13.00 17.84
CA LYS A 63 -12.99 -12.57 19.21
C LYS A 63 -13.64 -11.20 19.17
N GLU A 64 -14.89 -11.12 19.60
CA GLU A 64 -15.72 -9.92 19.47
C GLU A 64 -15.12 -8.69 20.18
N ASP A 65 -14.58 -8.89 21.39
CA ASP A 65 -13.91 -7.83 22.15
C ASP A 65 -12.68 -7.29 21.41
N ASP A 66 -11.84 -8.20 20.90
CA ASP A 66 -10.61 -7.81 20.17
C ASP A 66 -10.93 -7.14 18.82
N VAL A 67 -12.00 -7.58 18.14
CA VAL A 67 -12.48 -6.97 16.90
C VAL A 67 -12.96 -5.54 17.14
N SER A 68 -13.70 -5.31 18.23
CA SER A 68 -14.20 -3.97 18.56
C SER A 68 -13.04 -2.99 18.80
N ILE A 69 -11.99 -3.44 19.49
CA ILE A 69 -10.76 -2.66 19.71
C ILE A 69 -10.03 -2.43 18.37
N LEU A 70 -9.91 -3.47 17.53
CA LEU A 70 -9.27 -3.35 16.21
C LEU A 70 -9.97 -2.30 15.34
N LEU A 71 -11.29 -2.37 15.23
CA LEU A 71 -12.08 -1.44 14.41
C LEU A 71 -11.95 -0.01 14.95
N LEU A 72 -12.01 0.19 16.26
CA LEU A 72 -11.78 1.50 16.87
C LEU A 72 -10.40 2.06 16.55
N LEU A 73 -9.35 1.23 16.57
CA LEU A 73 -8.00 1.66 16.21
C LEU A 73 -7.91 2.03 14.72
N LEU A 74 -8.54 1.26 13.84
CA LEU A 74 -8.56 1.52 12.39
C LEU A 74 -9.39 2.76 12.05
N GLU A 75 -10.44 3.07 12.80
CA GLU A 75 -11.26 4.27 12.66
C GLU A 75 -10.39 5.53 12.73
N ASN A 76 -9.36 5.56 13.57
CA ASN A 76 -8.45 6.70 13.69
C ASN A 76 -7.67 6.99 12.40
N LEU A 77 -7.47 5.97 11.55
CA LEU A 77 -6.81 6.13 10.25
C LEU A 77 -7.69 6.82 9.22
N SER A 78 -9.00 6.86 9.41
CA SER A 78 -9.92 7.59 8.52
C SER A 78 -9.63 9.10 8.55
N ASN A 79 -9.08 9.62 9.64
CA ASN A 79 -8.70 11.03 9.78
C ASN A 79 -7.38 11.38 9.09
N VAL A 80 -6.67 10.41 8.53
CA VAL A 80 -5.37 10.59 7.88
C VAL A 80 -5.51 10.42 6.37
N GLN A 81 -5.06 11.42 5.61
CA GLN A 81 -5.10 11.36 4.15
C GLN A 81 -3.85 10.65 3.61
N PHE A 82 -4.02 9.42 3.14
CA PHE A 82 -2.95 8.65 2.51
C PHE A 82 -2.86 8.92 1.00
N LYS A 83 -1.64 8.94 0.47
CA LYS A 83 -1.35 9.01 -0.98
C LYS A 83 -0.34 7.94 -1.38
N MET A 84 -0.75 6.69 -1.34
CA MET A 84 0.09 5.54 -1.67
C MET A 84 -0.06 5.10 -3.14
N ARG A 85 1.04 4.67 -3.75
CA ARG A 85 1.04 4.12 -5.12
C ARG A 85 0.47 2.70 -5.12
N THR A 86 -0.55 2.47 -5.95
CA THR A 86 -1.24 1.17 -6.05
C THR A 86 -0.70 0.29 -7.18
N ARG A 87 -0.04 0.88 -8.18
CA ARG A 87 0.69 0.16 -9.23
C ARG A 87 2.18 0.14 -8.89
N ASP A 88 2.60 -0.92 -8.24
CA ASP A 88 3.98 -1.09 -7.76
C ASP A 88 4.34 -2.59 -7.86
N PRO A 89 5.18 -3.00 -8.82
CA PRO A 89 5.57 -4.40 -9.00
C PRO A 89 6.20 -5.01 -7.75
N ALA A 90 6.87 -4.19 -6.91
CA ALA A 90 7.48 -4.67 -5.69
C ALA A 90 6.45 -5.23 -4.70
N LEU A 91 5.18 -4.83 -4.81
CA LEU A 91 4.11 -5.37 -3.96
C LEU A 91 3.88 -6.87 -4.15
N ASP A 92 4.29 -7.47 -5.27
CA ASP A 92 4.22 -8.91 -5.47
C ASP A 92 5.40 -9.67 -4.84
N GLU A 93 6.44 -8.97 -4.36
CA GLU A 93 7.65 -9.60 -3.81
C GLU A 93 7.38 -10.23 -2.43
N PRO A 94 7.73 -11.51 -2.18
CA PRO A 94 7.47 -12.16 -0.90
C PRO A 94 8.01 -11.38 0.30
N GLU A 95 9.24 -10.86 0.16
CA GLU A 95 10.01 -10.14 1.18
C GLU A 95 9.84 -8.61 1.10
N TYR A 96 8.73 -8.15 0.53
CA TYR A 96 8.46 -6.72 0.30
C TYR A 96 8.79 -5.81 1.51
N TRP A 97 8.32 -6.18 2.70
CA TRP A 97 8.50 -5.37 3.91
C TRP A 97 9.94 -5.37 4.44
N THR A 98 10.69 -6.44 4.22
CA THR A 98 12.10 -6.55 4.61
C THR A 98 13.02 -5.78 3.67
N THR A 99 12.65 -5.68 2.40
CA THR A 99 13.40 -4.92 1.39
C THR A 99 13.06 -3.43 1.34
N LEU A 100 12.05 -3.00 2.10
CA LEU A 100 11.64 -1.61 2.19
C LEU A 100 12.72 -0.81 2.92
N ASN A 101 13.64 -0.22 2.16
CA ASN A 101 14.49 0.85 2.64
C ASN A 101 13.59 2.04 2.98
N VAL A 102 13.17 2.13 4.24
CA VAL A 102 12.51 3.31 4.80
C VAL A 102 13.56 4.41 4.90
N LEU A 103 14.01 4.92 3.75
CA LEU A 103 14.86 6.10 3.74
C LEU A 103 14.05 7.21 4.44
N PRO A 104 14.61 7.87 5.48
CA PRO A 104 13.96 9.05 6.03
C PRO A 104 13.77 9.99 4.86
N SER A 105 12.53 10.43 4.63
CA SER A 105 12.18 11.33 3.54
C SER A 105 12.72 12.73 3.85
N GLY A 106 14.04 12.85 3.82
CA GLY A 106 14.81 14.08 3.74
C GLY A 106 14.87 14.50 2.29
N ARG A 107 14.43 15.74 2.04
CA ARG A 107 14.39 16.39 0.74
C ARG A 107 15.70 16.22 -0.06
N LYS A 108 15.50 16.07 -1.38
CA LYS A 108 16.43 16.23 -2.52
C LYS A 108 17.44 15.09 -2.77
N ALA A 109 17.15 14.28 -3.79
CA ALA A 109 18.18 13.72 -4.65
C ALA A 109 18.26 14.58 -5.92
N VAL A 110 19.05 15.65 -5.86
CA VAL A 110 19.69 16.20 -7.06
C VAL A 110 20.96 15.39 -7.24
N ALA A 111 21.04 14.60 -8.30
CA ALA A 111 22.25 14.33 -9.07
C ALA A 111 22.01 13.15 -10.03
N GLN A 112 21.65 13.46 -11.27
CA GLN A 112 22.15 12.70 -12.40
C GLN A 112 22.28 13.65 -13.60
N ALA A 113 23.41 14.35 -13.62
CA ALA A 113 23.95 14.94 -14.83
C ALA A 113 25.35 14.35 -15.02
N SER A 114 25.39 13.13 -15.53
CA SER A 114 26.57 12.63 -16.25
C SER A 114 26.17 12.58 -17.71
N ARG A 115 26.66 13.54 -18.50
CA ARG A 115 27.09 13.33 -19.89
C ARG A 115 27.73 14.59 -20.47
N ALA A 116 28.92 14.35 -21.01
CA ALA A 116 29.63 15.14 -22.03
C ALA A 116 30.21 16.50 -21.60
N GLY A 117 31.32 16.46 -20.86
CA GLY A 117 32.35 17.49 -20.98
C GLY A 117 33.12 17.24 -22.28
N GLY A 118 32.73 17.89 -23.37
CA GLY A 118 33.54 18.03 -24.57
C GLY A 118 34.59 19.12 -24.31
N GLU A 119 35.85 18.79 -24.54
CA GLU A 119 36.97 19.74 -24.53
C GLU A 119 36.75 20.83 -25.60
N PRO A 120 36.93 22.12 -25.31
CA PRO A 120 37.24 23.10 -26.31
C PRO A 120 38.76 23.28 -26.41
N SER A 121 39.23 22.97 -27.61
CA SER A 121 40.51 23.29 -28.24
C SER A 121 41.17 24.61 -27.79
N GLU A 122 42.49 24.52 -27.60
CA GLU A 122 43.43 25.63 -27.51
C GLU A 122 43.26 26.64 -28.66
N GLY A 123 43.23 27.93 -28.32
CA GLY A 123 43.17 29.03 -29.29
C GLY A 123 43.53 30.34 -28.60
N GLY A 124 44.71 30.86 -28.90
CA GLY A 124 45.48 31.76 -28.05
C GLY A 124 45.13 33.24 -28.04
N PHE A 125 45.81 33.96 -27.15
CA PHE A 125 46.09 35.39 -27.26
C PHE A 125 47.28 35.78 -26.36
N PHE A 126 47.91 36.92 -26.67
CA PHE A 126 49.21 37.49 -26.26
C PHE A 126 50.34 37.09 -27.24
N SER A 127 50.88 38.00 -28.06
CA SER A 127 51.18 39.43 -27.83
C SER A 127 50.70 40.36 -28.95
#